data_AF-A0A9Q0E9D4-F1
#
_entry.id   AF-A0A9Q0E9D4-F1
#
_cell.length_a   1.000
_cell.length_b   1.000
_cell.length_c   1.000
_cell.angle_alpha   90.00
_cell.angle_beta   90.00
_cell.angle_gamma   90.00
#
_symmetry.space_group_name_H-M   'P 1'
#
loop_
_entity.id
_entity.type
_entity.pdbx_description
1 polymer ?
#
loop_
_entity_poly.entity_id
_entity_poly.type
_entity_poly.pdbx_seq_one_letter_code
_entity_poly.pdbx_strand_id
1 'polypeptide(L)'
;MLKLKSHFQNAKGHKVECRGSRYRYCDFLIKVGTVAISSSGRGISVEVEYCPCVVPGDCWNLMKEFMQTFLGSNVPELPSVFAAKAEGLFATADCVDTMNQYLELFNKLRKLQAPGSNVR
;
A
#
# COMPACT_ATOMS: atom_id res chain seq x y z
N MET A 1 -1.55 -3.35 24.41
CA MET A 1 -2.60 -4.41 24.44
C MET A 1 -2.42 -5.24 25.71
N LEU A 2 -2.90 -4.79 26.87
CA LEU A 2 -2.81 -5.58 28.12
C LEU A 2 -4.14 -6.25 28.47
N LYS A 3 -5.26 -5.54 28.24
CA LYS A 3 -6.63 -6.04 28.51
C LYS A 3 -7.13 -7.11 27.53
N LEU A 4 -6.54 -7.21 26.33
CA LEU A 4 -6.95 -8.15 25.28
C LEU A 4 -6.00 -9.35 25.11
N LYS A 5 -4.95 -9.45 25.94
CA LYS A 5 -3.91 -10.49 25.79
C LYS A 5 -4.45 -11.92 25.85
N SER A 6 -5.54 -12.17 26.58
CA SER A 6 -6.16 -13.48 26.70
C SER A 6 -6.87 -13.94 25.41
N HIS A 7 -7.33 -13.00 24.58
CA HIS A 7 -8.12 -13.30 23.38
C HIS A 7 -7.41 -12.94 22.08
N PHE A 8 -6.40 -12.05 22.13
CA PHE A 8 -5.67 -11.57 20.97
C PHE A 8 -4.18 -11.74 21.18
N GLN A 9 -3.63 -12.82 20.61
CA GLN A 9 -2.19 -13.02 20.50
C GLN A 9 -1.72 -12.48 19.16
N ASN A 10 -0.80 -11.52 19.18
CA ASN A 10 -0.12 -11.09 17.95
C ASN A 10 0.72 -12.25 17.43
N ALA A 11 0.38 -12.75 16.24
CA ALA A 11 1.16 -13.77 15.57
C ALA A 11 2.59 -13.24 15.29
N LYS A 12 3.61 -14.07 15.54
CA LYS A 12 5.01 -13.75 15.20
C LYS A 12 5.10 -13.38 13.72
N GLY A 13 5.78 -12.28 13.39
CA GLY A 13 5.93 -11.82 11.99
C GLY A 13 4.80 -10.93 11.46
N HIS A 14 3.81 -10.56 12.29
CA HIS A 14 2.73 -9.67 11.85
C HIS A 14 3.06 -8.18 11.92
N LYS A 15 4.13 -7.79 12.65
CA LYS A 15 4.56 -6.39 12.68
C LYS A 15 5.20 -6.02 11.35
N VAL A 16 4.52 -5.17 10.61
CA VAL A 16 5.02 -4.55 9.38
C VAL A 16 5.21 -3.07 9.65
N GLU A 17 6.34 -2.52 9.22
CA GLU A 17 6.63 -1.09 9.29
C GLU A 17 6.95 -0.58 7.89
N CYS A 18 6.38 0.57 7.52
CA CYS A 18 6.78 1.31 6.32
C CYS A 18 7.39 2.63 6.76
N ARG A 19 8.65 2.88 6.41
CA ARG A 19 9.36 4.12 6.76
C ARG A 19 9.93 4.78 5.53
N GLY A 20 9.72 6.07 5.39
CA GLY A 20 10.21 6.81 4.23
C GLY A 20 9.77 8.26 4.18
N SER A 21 9.94 8.86 3.00
CA SER A 21 9.77 10.28 2.76
C SER A 21 8.48 10.56 1.99
N ARG A 22 7.90 11.72 2.25
CA ARG A 22 6.72 12.27 1.57
C ARG A 22 7.17 13.43 0.67
N TYR A 23 6.74 13.39 -0.58
CA TYR A 23 7.02 14.38 -1.61
C TYR A 23 5.70 14.94 -2.14
N ARG A 24 5.74 16.19 -2.58
CA ARG A 24 4.64 16.83 -3.32
C ARG A 24 5.17 17.26 -4.67
N TYR A 25 4.48 16.87 -5.73
CA TYR A 25 4.76 17.29 -7.08
C TYR A 25 3.45 17.79 -7.71
N CYS A 26 3.33 19.11 -7.85
CA CYS A 26 2.09 19.77 -8.25
C CYS A 26 0.89 19.29 -7.39
N ASP A 27 -0.06 18.61 -8.03
CA ASP A 27 -1.29 18.07 -7.45
C ASP A 27 -1.16 16.64 -6.92
N PHE A 28 0.03 16.03 -7.07
CA PHE A 28 0.32 14.70 -6.59
C PHE A 28 1.04 14.73 -5.25
N LEU A 29 0.64 13.82 -4.40
CA LEU A 29 1.39 13.43 -3.21
C LEU A 29 1.97 12.04 -3.40
N ILE A 30 3.27 11.92 -3.15
CA ILE A 30 4.00 10.67 -3.31
C ILE A 30 4.68 10.32 -2.00
N LYS A 31 4.48 9.11 -1.48
CA LYS A 31 5.26 8.60 -0.35
C LYS A 31 6.05 7.38 -0.80
N VAL A 32 7.35 7.41 -0.58
CA VAL A 32 8.25 6.30 -0.89
C VAL A 32 8.88 5.83 0.40
N GLY A 33 8.77 4.54 0.70
CA GLY A 33 9.30 3.99 1.94
C GLY A 33 9.72 2.53 1.85
N THR A 34 10.62 2.13 2.74
CA THR A 34 11.03 0.74 2.89
C THR A 34 10.02 0.00 3.77
N VAL A 35 9.56 -1.15 3.30
CA VAL A 35 8.70 -2.06 4.06
C VAL A 35 9.59 -3.04 4.81
N ALA A 36 9.43 -3.13 6.13
CA ALA A 36 10.15 -4.08 6.98
C ALA A 36 9.17 -4.97 7.75
N ILE A 37 9.45 -6.28 7.78
CA ILE A 37 8.70 -7.27 8.57
C ILE A 37 9.64 -7.82 9.64
N SER A 38 9.27 -7.68 10.91
CA SER A 38 10.14 -8.06 12.05
C SER A 38 11.57 -7.51 11.91
N SER A 39 11.70 -6.21 11.63
CA SER A 39 12.98 -5.50 11.42
C SER A 39 13.84 -5.94 10.22
N SER A 40 13.36 -6.85 9.38
CA SER A 40 14.01 -7.22 8.11
C SER A 40 13.34 -6.50 6.95
N GLY A 41 14.11 -5.75 6.16
CA GLY A 41 13.64 -5.07 4.95
C GLY A 41 13.16 -6.07 3.90
N ARG A 42 11.97 -5.84 3.35
CA ARG A 42 11.27 -6.74 2.41
C ARG A 42 10.99 -6.11 1.06
N GLY A 43 11.07 -4.79 0.94
CA GLY A 43 10.84 -4.10 -0.32
C GLY A 43 10.60 -2.61 -0.16
N ILE A 44 10.10 -2.00 -1.23
CA ILE A 44 9.75 -0.58 -1.29
C ILE A 44 8.24 -0.49 -1.51
N SER A 45 7.58 0.39 -0.75
CA SER A 45 6.20 0.82 -0.98
C SER A 45 6.22 2.20 -1.63
N VAL A 46 5.38 2.38 -2.64
CA VAL A 46 5.08 3.68 -3.22
C VAL A 46 3.59 3.95 -3.08
N GLU A 47 3.24 5.03 -2.41
CA GLU A 47 1.87 5.55 -2.29
C GLU A 47 1.76 6.79 -3.17
N VAL A 48 0.70 6.86 -3.98
CA VAL A 48 0.43 8.01 -4.87
C VAL A 48 -1.02 8.44 -4.67
N GLU A 49 -1.20 9.73 -4.38
CA GLU A 49 -2.49 10.36 -4.21
C GLU A 49 -2.59 11.56 -5.17
N TYR A 50 -3.68 11.64 -5.92
CA TYR A 50 -4.03 12.79 -6.75
C TYR A 50 -5.08 13.62 -6.01
N CYS A 51 -4.66 14.75 -5.43
CA CYS A 51 -5.49 15.54 -4.52
C CYS A 51 -6.75 16.16 -5.15
N PRO A 52 -6.78 16.56 -6.44
CA PRO A 52 -7.94 17.25 -7.03
C PRO A 52 -9.17 16.39 -7.31
N CYS A 53 -9.05 15.06 -7.35
CA CYS A 53 -10.17 14.18 -7.67
C CYS A 53 -10.30 13.04 -6.66
N VAL A 54 -11.49 12.92 -6.08
CA VAL A 54 -11.86 11.84 -5.16
C VAL A 54 -12.62 10.70 -5.84
N VAL A 55 -12.85 10.78 -7.15
CA VAL A 55 -13.50 9.73 -7.94
C VAL A 55 -12.40 8.99 -8.71
N PRO A 56 -11.92 7.82 -8.23
CA PRO A 56 -10.83 7.09 -8.85
C PRO A 56 -11.09 6.76 -10.32
N GLY A 57 -12.34 6.46 -10.69
CA GLY A 57 -12.72 6.20 -12.09
C GLY A 57 -12.38 7.35 -13.04
N ASP A 58 -12.51 8.59 -12.57
CA ASP A 58 -12.31 9.79 -13.39
C ASP A 58 -10.81 10.15 -13.53
N CYS A 59 -9.99 9.82 -12.52
CA CYS A 59 -8.57 10.20 -12.50
C CYS A 59 -7.58 9.04 -12.64
N TRP A 60 -8.04 7.78 -12.68
CA TRP A 60 -7.15 6.62 -12.66
C TRP A 60 -6.16 6.59 -13.83
N ASN A 61 -6.61 6.90 -15.06
CA ASN A 61 -5.74 6.88 -16.22
C ASN A 61 -4.61 7.92 -16.10
N LEU A 62 -4.93 9.11 -15.60
CA LEU A 62 -3.93 10.15 -15.31
C LEU A 62 -2.94 9.69 -14.24
N MET A 63 -3.43 9.07 -13.15
CA MET A 63 -2.56 8.50 -12.11
C MET A 63 -1.67 7.38 -12.66
N LYS A 64 -2.21 6.50 -13.52
CA LYS A 64 -1.49 5.39 -14.14
C LYS A 64 -0.37 5.92 -15.04
N GLU A 65 -0.65 6.92 -15.88
CA GLU A 65 0.35 7.57 -16.72
C GLU A 65 1.46 8.23 -15.88
N PHE A 66 1.08 8.99 -14.85
CA PHE A 66 2.04 9.59 -13.92
C PHE A 66 2.95 8.53 -13.28
N MET A 67 2.36 7.44 -12.77
CA MET A 67 3.12 6.35 -12.14
C MET A 67 4.03 5.60 -13.13
N GLN A 68 3.63 5.46 -14.39
CA GLN A 68 4.46 4.81 -15.42
C GLN A 68 5.79 5.53 -15.63
N THR A 69 5.86 6.85 -15.43
CA THR A 69 7.10 7.63 -15.60
C THR A 69 8.24 7.17 -14.68
N PHE A 70 7.94 6.58 -13.51
CA PHE A 70 8.96 6.12 -12.55
C PHE A 70 8.82 4.65 -12.13
N LEU A 71 7.69 3.97 -12.36
CA LEU A 71 7.52 2.53 -12.14
C LEU A 71 7.71 1.70 -13.43
N GLY A 72 7.68 2.33 -14.60
CA GLY A 72 7.73 1.65 -15.89
C GLY A 72 6.59 0.63 -16.03
N SER A 73 6.95 -0.60 -16.39
CA SER A 73 6.00 -1.71 -16.54
C SER A 73 5.44 -2.26 -15.21
N ASN A 74 5.92 -1.79 -14.06
CA ASN A 74 5.46 -2.25 -12.75
C ASN A 74 4.28 -1.43 -12.20
N VAL A 75 3.67 -0.54 -13.02
CA VAL A 75 2.50 0.22 -12.60
C VAL A 75 1.37 -0.75 -12.21
N PRO A 76 0.70 -0.56 -11.07
CA PRO A 76 -0.40 -1.43 -10.68
C PRO A 76 -1.63 -1.23 -11.56
N GLU A 77 -2.52 -2.21 -11.55
CA GLU A 77 -3.89 -2.05 -12.04
C GLU A 77 -4.78 -1.35 -10.99
N LEU A 78 -5.99 -0.96 -11.39
CA LEU A 78 -6.94 -0.27 -10.51
C LEU A 78 -7.12 -1.07 -9.20
N PRO A 79 -6.91 -0.44 -8.02
CA PRO A 79 -7.07 -1.12 -6.75
C PRO A 79 -8.46 -1.76 -6.59
N SER A 80 -8.47 -3.01 -6.12
CA SER A 80 -9.68 -3.82 -5.87
C SER A 80 -10.73 -3.11 -5.01
N VAL A 81 -10.28 -2.29 -4.05
CA VAL A 81 -11.14 -1.53 -3.15
C VAL A 81 -12.07 -0.55 -3.88
N PHE A 82 -11.66 -0.10 -5.07
CA PHE A 82 -12.47 0.78 -5.91
C PHE A 82 -13.40 0.02 -6.86
N ALA A 83 -13.09 -1.25 -7.18
CA ALA A 83 -13.97 -2.10 -7.98
C ALA A 83 -15.22 -2.55 -7.22
N ALA A 84 -15.17 -2.55 -5.87
CA ALA A 84 -16.25 -3.03 -5.01
C ALA A 84 -17.27 -1.95 -4.58
N LYS A 85 -17.01 -0.66 -4.84
CA LYS A 85 -17.87 0.45 -4.40
C LYS A 85 -18.76 0.93 -5.54
N ALA A 86 -20.09 0.87 -5.34
CA ALA A 86 -21.07 1.34 -6.32
C ALA A 86 -20.97 2.84 -6.66
N GLU A 87 -20.56 3.67 -5.68
CA GLU A 87 -20.35 5.11 -5.87
C GLU A 87 -18.90 5.49 -6.20
N GLY A 88 -17.96 4.54 -6.05
CA GLY A 88 -16.55 4.72 -6.41
C GLY A 88 -15.74 5.73 -5.61
N LEU A 89 -16.33 6.55 -4.73
CA LEU A 89 -15.62 7.64 -4.03
C LEU A 89 -14.48 7.15 -3.12
N PHE A 90 -13.31 7.77 -3.28
CA PHE A 90 -12.17 7.68 -2.39
C PHE A 90 -12.27 8.74 -1.29
N ALA A 91 -12.60 8.30 -0.07
CA ALA A 91 -12.69 9.17 1.09
C ALA A 91 -11.38 9.11 1.90
N THR A 92 -10.52 10.12 1.74
CA THR A 92 -9.27 10.24 2.50
C THR A 92 -9.49 10.34 4.00
N ALA A 93 -10.62 10.92 4.44
CA ALA A 93 -10.96 11.13 5.85
C ALA A 93 -11.04 9.82 6.66
N ASP A 94 -11.60 8.76 6.08
CA ASP A 94 -11.81 7.50 6.79
C ASP A 94 -10.59 6.58 6.74
N CYS A 95 -9.63 6.84 5.85
CA CYS A 95 -8.39 6.06 5.64
C CYS A 95 -8.59 4.56 5.34
N VAL A 96 -9.83 4.06 5.27
CA VAL A 96 -10.16 2.64 5.13
C VAL A 96 -9.63 2.09 3.82
N ASP A 97 -9.80 2.84 2.72
CA ASP A 97 -9.34 2.40 1.40
C ASP A 97 -7.83 2.26 1.34
N THR A 98 -7.10 3.25 1.86
CA THR A 98 -5.64 3.23 1.98
C THR A 98 -5.17 2.08 2.87
N MET A 99 -5.85 1.85 4.00
CA MET A 99 -5.51 0.74 4.90
C MET A 99 -5.69 -0.62 4.21
N ASN A 100 -6.77 -0.81 3.46
CA ASN A 100 -7.02 -2.04 2.70
C ASN A 100 -5.94 -2.26 1.64
N GLN A 101 -5.53 -1.22 0.91
CA GLN A 101 -4.43 -1.29 -0.06
C GLN A 101 -3.10 -1.70 0.61
N TYR A 102 -2.78 -1.16 1.79
CA TYR A 102 -1.61 -1.58 2.55
C TYR A 102 -1.69 -3.04 2.99
N LEU A 103 -2.84 -3.50 3.47
CA LEU A 103 -3.04 -4.90 3.87
C LEU A 103 -2.83 -5.85 2.68
N GLU A 104 -3.36 -5.51 1.50
CA GLU A 104 -3.14 -6.27 0.27
C GLU A 104 -1.66 -6.31 -0.13
N LEU A 105 -0.98 -5.16 -0.10
CA LEU A 105 0.46 -5.06 -0.37
C LEU A 105 1.27 -5.96 0.58
N PHE A 106 0.98 -5.91 1.88
CA PHE A 106 1.70 -6.72 2.87
C PHE A 106 1.41 -8.21 2.72
N ASN A 107 0.18 -8.59 2.36
CA ASN A 107 -0.16 -9.98 2.07
C ASN A 107 0.60 -10.50 0.84
N LYS A 108 0.76 -9.68 -0.22
CA LYS A 108 1.60 -10.03 -1.38
C LYS A 108 3.06 -10.22 -0.97
N LEU A 109 3.63 -9.31 -0.17
CA LEU A 109 5.00 -9.42 0.32
C LEU A 109 5.25 -10.67 1.18
N ARG A 110 4.27 -11.09 1.99
CA ARG A 110 4.35 -12.34 2.77
C ARG A 110 4.34 -13.57 1.86
N LYS A 111 3.54 -13.58 0.80
CA LYS A 111 3.47 -14.72 -0.15
C LYS A 111 4.77 -14.90 -0.93
N LEU A 112 5.48 -13.82 -1.22
CA LEU A 112 6.80 -13.87 -1.86
C LEU A 112 7.88 -14.55 -0.99
N GLN A 113 7.63 -14.84 0.29
CA GLN A 113 8.57 -15.55 1.17
C GLN A 113 8.63 -17.08 0.97
N ALA A 114 7.80 -17.70 0.12
CA ALA A 114 7.89 -19.14 -0.19
C ALA A 114 8.22 -19.34 -1.68
N PRO A 115 9.39 -19.92 -2.07
CA PRO A 115 10.14 -20.98 -1.38
C PRO A 115 11.65 -20.69 -1.09
N GLY A 116 12.10 -21.09 0.11
CA GLY A 116 13.45 -21.64 0.36
C GLY A 116 14.69 -20.75 0.18
N SER A 117 14.97 -19.84 1.13
CA SER A 117 16.34 -19.34 1.34
C SER A 117 17.13 -20.31 2.23
N ASN A 118 17.42 -21.50 1.70
CA ASN A 118 18.63 -22.23 2.07
C ASN A 118 19.75 -21.69 1.17
N VAL A 119 20.45 -20.67 1.65
CA VAL A 119 21.80 -20.38 1.15
C VAL A 119 22.71 -20.52 2.36
N ARG A 120 23.52 -21.58 2.29
CA ARG A 120 24.69 -21.82 3.14
C ARG A 120 25.71 -20.71 2.98
#